data_AF-A0A395GPX5-F1
#
_entry.id   AF-A0A395GPX5-F1
#
_cell.length_a   1.000
_cell.length_b   1.000
_cell.length_c   1.000
_cell.angle_alpha   90.00
_cell.angle_beta   90.00
_cell.angle_gamma   90.00
#
_symmetry.space_group_name_H-M   'P 1'
#
loop_
_entity.id
_entity.type
_entity.pdbx_description
1 polymer ?
#
loop_
_entity_poly.entity_id
_entity_poly.type
_entity_poly.pdbx_seq_one_letter_code
_entity_poly.pdbx_strand_id
1 'polypeptide(L)'
;MEAVCAVHDLPRFKSTFDAWTSLNLDIHELDSVMIQAVRQDQKDVVAELLQQGLSIRHRSKEFLNILLQHGWDVNQPTSELKPPALGYAMDDYEMTLWLLDHGADPNKQCSIDLTPLSHAVEQASLATIQLLLDRGGDVHQGQLLHHAVARPTDTIKVLAMLLERGAPLNSTMYEKHYASWRLYYFMGLGTALHKAAELGKADVVRYLVDQGADVGIKVATNRSARDWAALNNHQEIVELLQSVERRHRL
;
A
#
# COMPACT_ATOMS: atom_id res chain seq x y z
N MET A 1 -22.20 -4.09 -27.13
CA MET A 1 -21.31 -4.11 -25.96
C MET A 1 -19.88 -4.52 -26.35
N GLU A 2 -19.70 -5.56 -27.18
CA GLU A 2 -18.38 -6.01 -27.68
C GLU A 2 -17.52 -4.94 -28.40
N ALA A 3 -18.16 -3.93 -29.03
CA ALA A 3 -17.46 -2.84 -29.72
C ALA A 3 -16.73 -1.87 -28.77
N VAL A 4 -17.01 -1.88 -27.46
CA VAL A 4 -16.42 -0.92 -26.50
C VAL A 4 -15.03 -1.37 -26.05
N CYS A 5 -14.80 -2.67 -25.88
CA CYS A 5 -13.45 -3.24 -25.65
C CYS A 5 -12.67 -3.48 -26.94
N ALA A 6 -13.27 -3.33 -28.12
CA ALA A 6 -12.53 -3.39 -29.38
C ALA A 6 -11.69 -2.12 -29.65
N VAL A 7 -11.92 -1.06 -28.87
CA VAL A 7 -11.21 0.21 -28.99
C VAL A 7 -10.39 0.35 -27.72
N HIS A 8 -9.07 0.50 -27.85
CA HIS A 8 -8.17 0.83 -26.73
C HIS A 8 -8.43 2.26 -26.19
N ASP A 9 -9.69 2.60 -25.92
CA ASP A 9 -10.20 3.92 -25.58
C ASP A 9 -10.84 3.86 -24.18
N LEU A 10 -9.96 4.01 -23.18
CA LEU A 10 -10.32 4.00 -21.77
C LEU A 10 -11.36 5.07 -21.39
N PRO A 11 -11.30 6.33 -21.88
CA PRO A 11 -12.36 7.31 -21.64
C PRO A 11 -13.75 6.85 -22.08
N ARG A 12 -13.84 6.24 -23.27
CA ARG A 12 -15.10 5.68 -23.77
C ARG A 12 -15.54 4.49 -22.95
N PHE A 13 -14.62 3.61 -22.55
CA PHE A 13 -14.92 2.50 -21.65
C PHE A 13 -15.50 3.00 -20.32
N LYS A 14 -14.87 3.97 -19.66
CA LYS A 14 -15.34 4.56 -18.39
C LYS A 14 -16.74 5.13 -18.49
N SER A 15 -16.99 6.01 -19.48
CA SER A 15 -18.33 6.59 -19.68
C SER A 15 -19.41 5.54 -19.93
N THR A 16 -19.05 4.43 -20.59
CA THR A 16 -20.00 3.35 -20.86
C THR A 16 -20.20 2.47 -19.62
N PHE A 17 -19.13 2.21 -18.87
CA PHE A 17 -19.16 1.44 -17.63
C PHE A 17 -19.97 2.15 -16.54
N ASP A 18 -19.81 3.47 -16.39
CA ASP A 18 -20.61 4.29 -15.45
C ASP A 18 -22.11 4.28 -15.83
N ALA A 19 -22.41 4.24 -17.13
CA ALA A 19 -23.79 4.07 -17.59
C ALA A 19 -24.32 2.66 -17.27
N TRP A 20 -23.50 1.62 -17.37
CA TRP A 20 -23.89 0.24 -17.08
C TRP A 20 -24.12 -0.03 -15.59
N THR A 21 -23.27 0.52 -14.72
CA THR A 21 -23.44 0.42 -13.26
C THR A 21 -24.70 1.16 -12.80
N SER A 22 -25.08 2.26 -13.46
CA SER A 22 -26.34 2.96 -13.18
C SER A 22 -27.59 2.18 -13.60
N LEU A 23 -27.45 1.20 -14.50
CA LEU A 23 -28.54 0.38 -15.04
C LEU A 23 -28.73 -0.97 -14.33
N ASN A 24 -27.91 -1.30 -13.33
CA ASN A 24 -27.99 -2.54 -12.55
C ASN A 24 -27.93 -3.83 -13.41
N LEU A 25 -27.20 -3.78 -14.53
CA LEU A 25 -27.07 -4.89 -15.48
C LEU A 25 -26.40 -6.12 -14.83
N ASP A 26 -26.77 -7.31 -15.31
CA ASP A 26 -26.24 -8.58 -14.80
C ASP A 26 -24.78 -8.76 -15.22
N ILE A 27 -23.97 -9.35 -14.33
CA ILE A 27 -22.54 -9.58 -14.58
C ILE A 27 -22.32 -10.48 -15.80
N HIS A 28 -23.26 -11.38 -16.06
CA HIS A 28 -23.29 -12.25 -17.23
C HIS A 28 -23.38 -11.49 -18.56
N GLU A 29 -23.90 -10.26 -18.57
CA GLU A 29 -23.95 -9.42 -19.77
C GLU A 29 -22.62 -8.70 -20.04
N LEU A 30 -21.76 -8.62 -19.02
CA LEU A 30 -20.41 -8.07 -19.13
C LEU A 30 -19.39 -9.14 -19.56
N ASP A 31 -19.70 -10.44 -19.41
CA ASP A 31 -18.76 -11.56 -19.61
C ASP A 31 -18.04 -11.50 -20.96
N SER A 32 -18.75 -11.24 -22.06
CA SER A 32 -18.14 -11.18 -23.40
C SER A 32 -17.13 -10.02 -23.54
N VAL A 33 -17.47 -8.84 -23.00
CA VAL A 33 -16.64 -7.63 -23.03
C VAL A 33 -15.38 -7.84 -22.18
N MET A 34 -15.53 -8.50 -21.03
CA MET A 34 -14.47 -8.71 -20.04
C MET A 34 -13.50 -9.81 -20.49
N ILE A 35 -14.00 -10.93 -21.03
CA ILE A 35 -13.17 -11.98 -21.65
C ILE A 35 -12.33 -11.39 -22.77
N GLN A 36 -12.90 -10.47 -23.55
CA GLN A 36 -12.19 -9.82 -24.65
C GLN A 36 -11.07 -8.89 -24.15
N ALA A 37 -11.30 -8.12 -23.09
CA ALA A 37 -10.28 -7.26 -22.48
C ALA A 37 -9.07 -8.07 -21.95
N VAL A 38 -9.32 -9.19 -21.28
CA VAL A 38 -8.27 -10.11 -20.80
C VAL A 38 -7.52 -10.76 -21.97
N ARG A 39 -8.24 -11.28 -22.98
CA ARG A 39 -7.63 -11.88 -24.19
C ARG A 39 -6.78 -10.90 -24.99
N GLN A 40 -7.07 -9.61 -24.93
CA GLN A 40 -6.37 -8.56 -25.66
C GLN A 40 -5.29 -7.85 -24.82
N ASP A 41 -4.96 -8.35 -23.62
CA ASP A 41 -3.98 -7.74 -22.68
C ASP A 41 -4.28 -6.25 -22.40
N GLN A 42 -5.57 -5.88 -22.31
CA GLN A 42 -6.01 -4.50 -22.06
C GLN A 42 -5.94 -4.17 -20.57
N LYS A 43 -4.73 -3.95 -20.07
CA LYS A 43 -4.43 -3.75 -18.63
C LYS A 43 -5.23 -2.62 -18.01
N ASP A 44 -5.40 -1.50 -18.72
CA ASP A 44 -6.12 -0.33 -18.21
C ASP A 44 -7.61 -0.61 -18.00
N VAL A 45 -8.22 -1.39 -18.89
CA VAL A 45 -9.63 -1.80 -18.81
C VAL A 45 -9.83 -2.78 -17.66
N VAL A 46 -8.93 -3.75 -17.52
CA VAL A 46 -8.93 -4.70 -16.39
C VAL A 46 -8.74 -3.97 -15.06
N ALA A 47 -7.83 -3.00 -14.98
CA ALA A 47 -7.61 -2.19 -13.78
C ALA A 47 -8.85 -1.38 -13.37
N GLU A 48 -9.53 -0.74 -14.34
CA GLU A 48 -10.78 -0.01 -14.07
C GLU A 48 -11.90 -0.95 -13.62
N LEU A 49 -12.04 -2.11 -14.28
CA LEU A 49 -12.99 -3.15 -13.90
C LEU A 49 -12.75 -3.68 -12.49
N LEU A 50 -11.49 -3.86 -12.07
CA LEU A 50 -11.16 -4.26 -10.71
C LEU A 50 -11.47 -3.15 -9.72
N GLN A 51 -11.10 -1.91 -10.02
CA GLN A 51 -11.35 -0.77 -9.14
C GLN A 51 -12.84 -0.54 -8.89
N GLN A 52 -13.69 -0.73 -9.91
CA GLN A 52 -15.13 -0.57 -9.76
C GLN A 52 -15.86 -1.87 -9.36
N GLY A 53 -15.42 -3.03 -9.85
CA GLY A 53 -16.03 -4.34 -9.60
C GLY A 53 -15.75 -4.91 -8.21
N LEU A 54 -14.58 -4.61 -7.60
CA LEU A 54 -14.30 -4.95 -6.20
C LEU A 54 -15.22 -4.19 -5.22
N SER A 55 -15.86 -3.11 -5.64
CA SER A 55 -16.90 -2.41 -4.86
C SER A 55 -18.24 -3.18 -4.82
N ILE A 56 -18.44 -4.16 -5.72
CA ILE A 56 -19.69 -4.93 -5.86
C ILE A 56 -19.58 -6.25 -5.07
N ARG A 57 -19.75 -6.13 -3.75
CA ARG A 57 -19.38 -7.08 -2.68
C ARG A 57 -19.89 -8.54 -2.77
N HIS A 58 -20.87 -8.86 -3.62
CA HIS A 58 -21.43 -10.22 -3.71
C HIS A 58 -21.33 -10.87 -5.10
N ARG A 59 -21.01 -10.12 -6.16
CA ARG A 59 -20.81 -10.66 -7.52
C ARG A 59 -19.33 -10.70 -7.91
N SER A 60 -18.45 -10.22 -7.04
CA SER A 60 -17.03 -10.06 -7.32
C SER A 60 -16.24 -11.37 -7.29
N LYS A 61 -16.63 -12.42 -6.57
CA LYS A 61 -15.86 -13.68 -6.54
C LYS A 61 -16.07 -14.50 -7.81
N GLU A 62 -17.31 -14.63 -8.27
CA GLU A 62 -17.65 -15.26 -9.56
C GLU A 62 -17.00 -14.49 -10.72
N PHE A 63 -17.03 -13.16 -10.65
CA PHE A 63 -16.32 -12.29 -11.59
C PHE A 63 -14.83 -12.61 -11.67
N LEU A 64 -14.14 -12.59 -10.54
CA LEU A 64 -12.70 -12.82 -10.45
C LEU A 64 -12.35 -14.25 -10.86
N ASN A 65 -13.21 -15.23 -10.58
CA ASN A 65 -13.06 -16.61 -11.05
C ASN A 65 -12.99 -16.69 -12.58
N ILE A 66 -13.90 -16.01 -13.28
CA ILE A 66 -13.91 -15.98 -14.76
C ILE A 66 -12.61 -15.33 -15.27
N LEU A 67 -12.18 -14.22 -14.67
CA LEU A 67 -10.92 -13.57 -15.03
C LEU A 67 -9.71 -14.51 -14.86
N LEU A 68 -9.61 -15.18 -13.70
CA LEU A 68 -8.54 -16.14 -13.42
C LEU A 68 -8.53 -17.31 -14.40
N GLN A 69 -9.70 -17.89 -14.71
CA GLN A 69 -9.84 -18.97 -15.71
C GLN A 69 -9.40 -18.54 -17.11
N HIS A 70 -9.47 -17.25 -17.42
CA HIS A 70 -9.07 -16.69 -18.70
C HIS A 70 -7.66 -16.06 -18.67
N GLY A 71 -6.86 -16.36 -17.65
CA GLY A 71 -5.44 -16.00 -17.62
C GLY A 71 -5.14 -14.60 -17.07
N TRP A 72 -6.09 -13.98 -16.37
CA TRP A 72 -5.80 -12.78 -15.60
C TRP A 72 -4.76 -13.08 -14.52
N ASP A 73 -3.68 -12.30 -14.52
CA ASP A 73 -2.65 -12.37 -13.49
C ASP A 73 -3.08 -11.51 -12.28
N VAL A 74 -3.50 -12.18 -11.21
CA VAL A 74 -3.90 -11.55 -9.93
C VAL A 74 -2.78 -10.71 -9.30
N ASN A 75 -1.52 -10.97 -9.67
CA ASN A 75 -0.33 -10.30 -9.20
C ASN A 75 0.16 -9.20 -10.15
N GLN A 76 -0.58 -8.91 -11.23
CA GLN A 76 -0.25 -7.78 -12.08
C GLN A 76 -0.65 -6.47 -11.36
N PRO A 77 0.28 -5.50 -11.22
CA PRO A 77 -0.06 -4.18 -10.70
C PRO A 77 -1.16 -3.51 -11.52
N THR A 78 -2.08 -2.84 -10.85
CA THR A 78 -3.20 -2.16 -11.54
C THR A 78 -2.75 -0.90 -12.29
N SER A 79 -1.61 -0.30 -11.89
CA SER A 79 -0.87 0.69 -12.68
C SER A 79 0.56 0.82 -12.14
N GLU A 80 1.39 1.68 -12.74
CA GLU A 80 2.78 1.90 -12.31
C GLU A 80 2.92 2.26 -10.83
N LEU A 81 1.95 2.98 -10.26
CA LEU A 81 1.99 3.47 -8.87
C LEU A 81 0.95 2.81 -7.97
N LYS A 82 0.29 1.77 -8.47
CA LYS A 82 -0.81 1.11 -7.77
C LYS A 82 -0.52 -0.39 -7.67
N PRO A 83 -0.61 -0.99 -6.47
CA PRO A 83 -0.31 -2.42 -6.31
C PRO A 83 -1.32 -3.29 -7.08
N PRO A 84 -1.12 -4.61 -7.09
CA PRO A 84 -2.09 -5.56 -7.59
C PRO A 84 -3.44 -5.51 -6.85
N ALA A 85 -4.43 -6.22 -7.40
CA ALA A 85 -5.83 -6.20 -6.93
C ALA A 85 -5.99 -6.43 -5.43
N LEU A 86 -5.12 -7.26 -4.84
CA LEU A 86 -5.09 -7.52 -3.41
C LEU A 86 -5.08 -6.22 -2.59
N GLY A 87 -4.28 -5.21 -2.99
CA GLY A 87 -4.17 -3.92 -2.28
C GLY A 87 -5.49 -3.14 -2.14
N TYR A 88 -6.53 -3.49 -2.90
CA TYR A 88 -7.84 -2.84 -2.91
C TYR A 88 -8.94 -3.63 -2.21
N ALA A 89 -8.69 -4.89 -1.84
CA ALA A 89 -9.65 -5.75 -1.17
C ALA A 89 -9.65 -5.59 0.37
N MET A 90 -8.84 -4.67 0.91
CA MET A 90 -8.40 -4.68 2.30
C MET A 90 -9.48 -4.39 3.34
N ASP A 91 -10.55 -3.72 2.93
CA ASP A 91 -11.73 -3.46 3.76
C ASP A 91 -12.72 -4.65 3.78
N ASP A 92 -12.50 -5.64 2.91
CA ASP A 92 -13.28 -6.87 2.82
C ASP A 92 -12.38 -8.06 3.15
N TYR A 93 -12.47 -8.52 4.40
CA TYR A 93 -11.69 -9.66 4.89
C TYR A 93 -11.93 -10.92 4.05
N GLU A 94 -13.17 -11.18 3.65
CA GLU A 94 -13.55 -12.37 2.89
C GLU A 94 -13.07 -12.32 1.44
N MET A 95 -12.98 -11.12 0.85
CA MET A 95 -12.36 -10.92 -0.46
C MET A 95 -10.84 -11.03 -0.39
N THR A 96 -10.23 -10.42 0.63
CA THR A 96 -8.78 -10.51 0.87
C THR A 96 -8.36 -11.96 1.03
N LEU A 97 -9.06 -12.71 1.88
CA LEU A 97 -8.84 -14.15 2.09
C LEU A 97 -8.97 -14.93 0.77
N TRP A 98 -10.04 -14.67 0.02
CA TRP A 98 -10.30 -15.34 -1.24
C TRP A 98 -9.19 -15.07 -2.28
N LEU A 99 -8.74 -13.82 -2.44
CA LEU A 99 -7.64 -13.47 -3.35
C LEU A 99 -6.34 -14.18 -2.96
N LEU A 100 -6.02 -14.23 -1.67
CA LEU A 100 -4.84 -14.95 -1.16
C LEU A 100 -4.95 -16.46 -1.45
N ASP A 101 -6.13 -17.05 -1.26
CA ASP A 101 -6.38 -18.46 -1.59
C ASP A 101 -6.28 -18.75 -3.10
N HIS A 102 -6.38 -17.73 -3.95
CA HIS A 102 -6.22 -17.80 -5.40
C HIS A 102 -4.86 -17.26 -5.89
N GLY A 103 -3.85 -17.23 -5.02
CA GLY A 103 -2.46 -16.98 -5.40
C GLY A 103 -2.07 -15.50 -5.47
N ALA A 104 -2.89 -14.60 -4.93
CA ALA A 104 -2.48 -13.22 -4.73
C ALA A 104 -1.30 -13.15 -3.74
N ASP A 105 -0.27 -12.39 -4.09
CA ASP A 105 0.96 -12.23 -3.32
C ASP A 105 0.93 -10.89 -2.58
N PRO A 106 0.96 -10.88 -1.23
CA PRO A 106 0.96 -9.65 -0.45
C PRO A 106 2.21 -8.77 -0.67
N ASN A 107 3.27 -9.33 -1.28
CA ASN A 107 4.57 -8.67 -1.47
C ASN A 107 4.77 -8.11 -2.87
N LYS A 108 3.80 -8.29 -3.76
CA LYS A 108 3.98 -7.94 -5.16
C LYS A 108 3.97 -6.43 -5.36
N GLN A 109 5.12 -5.87 -5.69
CA GLN A 109 5.31 -4.44 -5.89
C GLN A 109 4.77 -3.95 -7.25
N CYS A 110 4.38 -2.68 -7.32
CA CYS A 110 4.26 -1.95 -8.58
C CYS A 110 5.63 -1.38 -9.03
N SER A 111 5.67 -0.37 -9.92
CA SER A 111 6.95 0.22 -10.39
C SER A 111 7.70 0.98 -9.30
N ILE A 112 7.03 1.22 -8.16
CA ILE A 112 7.64 1.70 -6.92
C ILE A 112 7.55 0.61 -5.84
N ASP A 113 8.38 0.73 -4.80
CA ASP A 113 8.38 -0.16 -3.64
C ASP A 113 7.13 0.04 -2.76
N LEU A 114 5.99 -0.38 -3.32
CA LEU A 114 4.65 -0.30 -2.75
C LEU A 114 3.94 -1.61 -3.08
N THR A 115 3.51 -2.33 -2.04
CA THR A 115 2.89 -3.66 -2.13
C THR A 115 1.43 -3.60 -1.65
N PRO A 116 0.63 -4.67 -1.87
CA PRO A 116 -0.64 -4.83 -1.20
C PRO A 116 -0.54 -4.71 0.33
N LEU A 117 0.51 -5.26 0.93
CA LEU A 117 0.76 -5.15 2.36
C LEU A 117 1.06 -3.70 2.80
N SER A 118 1.76 -2.89 1.98
CA SER A 118 1.95 -1.45 2.25
C SER A 118 0.62 -0.72 2.44
N HIS A 119 -0.30 -0.91 1.49
CA HIS A 119 -1.64 -0.32 1.55
C HIS A 119 -2.42 -0.84 2.74
N ALA A 120 -2.38 -2.15 3.01
CA ALA A 120 -3.08 -2.73 4.15
C ALA A 120 -2.59 -2.13 5.47
N VAL A 121 -1.27 -1.99 5.61
CA VAL A 121 -0.63 -1.40 6.78
C VAL A 121 -1.01 0.06 6.98
N GLU A 122 -1.42 0.82 5.96
CA GLU A 122 -1.84 2.22 6.12
C GLU A 122 -3.32 2.39 6.53
N GLN A 123 -4.19 1.45 6.17
CA GLN A 123 -5.64 1.69 6.24
C GLN A 123 -6.50 0.48 6.65
N ALA A 124 -6.04 -0.76 6.45
CA ALA A 124 -6.83 -1.96 6.74
C ALA A 124 -7.01 -2.24 8.24
N SER A 125 -7.93 -3.14 8.57
CA SER A 125 -8.11 -3.65 9.93
C SER A 125 -6.88 -4.42 10.44
N LEU A 126 -6.68 -4.48 11.76
CA LEU A 126 -5.62 -5.31 12.37
C LEU A 126 -5.73 -6.79 11.95
N ALA A 127 -6.95 -7.31 11.81
CA ALA A 127 -7.19 -8.68 11.38
C ALA A 127 -6.75 -8.91 9.92
N THR A 128 -6.99 -7.94 9.03
CA THR A 128 -6.54 -8.01 7.63
C THR A 128 -5.01 -7.95 7.55
N ILE A 129 -4.37 -7.04 8.30
CA ILE A 129 -2.90 -6.95 8.35
C ILE A 129 -2.31 -8.27 8.87
N GLN A 130 -2.88 -8.81 9.95
CA GLN A 130 -2.47 -10.09 10.53
C GLN A 130 -2.60 -11.23 9.51
N LEU A 131 -3.72 -11.31 8.80
CA LEU A 131 -3.94 -12.29 7.73
C LEU A 131 -2.84 -12.21 6.66
N LEU A 132 -2.52 -11.03 6.14
CA LEU A 132 -1.50 -10.89 5.10
C LEU A 132 -0.11 -11.30 5.59
N LEU A 133 0.25 -10.93 6.82
CA LEU A 133 1.51 -11.34 7.44
C LEU A 133 1.58 -12.86 7.60
N ASP A 134 0.48 -13.50 8.02
CA ASP A 134 0.41 -14.96 8.18
C ASP A 134 0.40 -15.70 6.83
N ARG A 135 -0.02 -15.03 5.75
CA ARG A 135 0.00 -15.53 4.37
C ARG A 135 1.29 -15.16 3.62
N GLY A 136 2.39 -14.97 4.36
CA GLY A 136 3.73 -14.78 3.78
C GLY A 136 4.10 -13.33 3.49
N GLY A 137 3.44 -12.36 4.11
CA GLY A 137 3.82 -10.95 4.04
C GLY A 137 5.26 -10.71 4.54
N ASP A 138 6.09 -10.13 3.67
CA ASP A 138 7.50 -9.80 3.92
C ASP A 138 7.61 -8.39 4.50
N VAL A 139 8.08 -8.31 5.74
CA VAL A 139 8.26 -7.04 6.46
C VAL A 139 9.47 -6.22 6.01
N HIS A 140 10.30 -6.77 5.12
CA HIS A 140 11.48 -6.10 4.57
C HIS A 140 11.21 -5.36 3.24
N GLN A 141 9.97 -5.39 2.74
CA GLN A 141 9.54 -4.75 1.49
C GLN A 141 8.37 -3.80 1.72
N GLY A 142 8.14 -2.86 0.81
CA GLY A 142 6.93 -2.03 0.80
C GLY A 142 6.90 -0.92 1.85
N GLN A 143 8.03 -0.53 2.42
CA GLN A 143 8.12 0.61 3.35
C GLN A 143 7.12 0.55 4.52
N LEU A 144 6.85 -0.65 5.06
CA LEU A 144 5.71 -0.88 5.96
C LEU A 144 5.72 0.01 7.21
N LEU A 145 6.89 0.24 7.83
CA LEU A 145 6.96 1.11 9.01
C LEU A 145 6.58 2.56 8.68
N HIS A 146 6.93 3.06 7.49
CA HIS A 146 6.57 4.41 7.05
C HIS A 146 5.06 4.54 6.81
N HIS A 147 4.45 3.53 6.16
CA HIS A 147 2.99 3.46 5.99
C HIS A 147 2.25 3.29 7.32
N ALA A 148 2.79 2.50 8.26
CA ALA A 148 2.22 2.32 9.59
C ALA A 148 2.18 3.66 10.36
N VAL A 149 3.25 4.45 10.26
CA VAL A 149 3.33 5.80 10.87
C VAL A 149 2.29 6.75 10.29
N ALA A 150 1.89 6.61 9.02
CA ALA A 150 0.86 7.45 8.40
C ALA A 150 -0.55 7.17 8.94
N ARG A 151 -0.82 5.96 9.47
CA ARG A 151 -2.14 5.54 9.99
C ARG A 151 -2.76 6.54 10.98
N PRO A 152 -4.08 6.77 10.93
CA PRO A 152 -4.76 7.64 11.89
C PRO A 152 -4.95 6.99 13.27
N THR A 153 -5.15 5.66 13.33
CA THR A 153 -5.41 4.92 14.56
C THR A 153 -4.63 3.61 14.59
N ASP A 154 -4.47 3.07 15.81
CA ASP A 154 -3.78 1.81 16.08
C ASP A 154 -2.32 1.73 15.57
N THR A 155 -1.70 2.89 15.29
CA THR A 155 -0.33 3.00 14.75
C THR A 155 0.68 2.19 15.56
N ILE A 156 0.67 2.32 16.89
CA ILE A 156 1.59 1.59 17.76
C ILE A 156 1.36 0.08 17.68
N LYS A 157 0.11 -0.39 17.60
CA LYS A 157 -0.19 -1.83 17.49
C LYS A 157 0.33 -2.39 16.17
N VAL A 158 0.10 -1.68 15.06
CA VAL A 158 0.60 -2.09 13.75
C VAL A 158 2.13 -2.07 13.72
N LEU A 159 2.78 -1.03 14.27
CA LEU A 159 4.23 -0.99 14.40
C LEU A 159 4.75 -2.17 15.23
N ALA A 160 4.11 -2.51 16.35
CA ALA A 160 4.48 -3.67 17.16
C ALA A 160 4.41 -4.97 16.35
N MET A 161 3.29 -5.23 15.66
CA MET A 161 3.11 -6.42 14.82
C MET A 161 4.22 -6.58 13.75
N LEU A 162 4.65 -5.46 13.15
CA LEU A 162 5.69 -5.43 12.13
C LEU A 162 7.09 -5.64 12.75
N LEU A 163 7.40 -4.96 13.85
CA LEU A 163 8.69 -5.05 14.53
C LEU A 163 8.92 -6.43 15.17
N GLU A 164 7.88 -7.04 15.74
CA GLU A 164 7.91 -8.42 16.24
C GLU A 164 8.27 -9.44 15.15
N ARG A 165 7.96 -9.12 13.89
CA ARG A 165 8.32 -9.92 12.72
C ARG A 165 9.66 -9.53 12.07
N GLY A 166 10.39 -8.58 12.67
CA GLY A 166 11.73 -8.18 12.21
C GLY A 166 11.74 -7.06 11.18
N ALA A 167 10.68 -6.24 11.08
CA ALA A 167 10.69 -5.08 10.19
C ALA A 167 11.90 -4.17 10.47
N PRO A 168 12.58 -3.64 9.44
CA PRO A 168 13.84 -2.92 9.62
C PRO A 168 13.61 -1.50 10.17
N LEU A 169 13.70 -1.34 11.49
CA LEU A 169 13.43 -0.09 12.22
C LEU A 169 14.17 1.14 11.70
N ASN A 170 15.42 0.95 11.28
CA ASN A 170 16.35 2.02 10.91
C ASN A 170 16.52 2.20 9.39
N SER A 171 15.74 1.51 8.56
CA SER A 171 15.85 1.66 7.11
C SER A 171 15.30 3.00 6.62
N THR A 172 16.00 3.59 5.66
CA THR A 172 15.57 4.82 4.99
C THR A 172 14.68 4.51 3.78
N MET A 173 13.74 5.41 3.47
CA MET A 173 12.81 5.18 2.35
C MET A 173 13.56 4.94 1.05
N TYR A 174 13.20 3.85 0.36
CA TYR A 174 13.73 3.48 -0.95
C TYR A 174 15.26 3.28 -1.02
N GLU A 175 15.92 3.08 0.13
CA GLU A 175 17.37 2.84 0.22
C GLU A 175 17.84 1.73 -0.72
N LYS A 176 17.02 0.68 -0.86
CA LYS A 176 17.30 -0.50 -1.67
C LYS A 176 16.53 -0.54 -3.00
N HIS A 177 15.77 0.51 -3.33
CA HIS A 177 14.94 0.55 -4.54
C HIS A 177 15.20 1.83 -5.36
N TYR A 178 16.21 1.77 -6.24
CA TYR A 178 16.69 2.92 -7.01
C TYR A 178 15.59 3.59 -7.86
N ALA A 179 14.66 2.84 -8.43
CA ALA A 179 13.57 3.41 -9.22
C ALA A 179 12.67 4.33 -8.39
N SER A 180 12.26 3.88 -7.19
CA SER A 180 11.51 4.74 -6.25
C SER A 180 12.34 5.88 -5.72
N TRP A 181 13.60 5.62 -5.37
CA TRP A 181 14.50 6.68 -4.89
C TRP A 181 14.63 7.79 -5.94
N ARG A 182 14.85 7.45 -7.21
CA ARG A 182 14.96 8.42 -8.31
C ARG A 182 13.69 9.25 -8.49
N LEU A 183 12.51 8.66 -8.27
CA LEU A 183 11.23 9.37 -8.36
C LEU A 183 10.98 10.30 -7.17
N TYR A 184 11.49 9.98 -5.98
CA TYR A 184 11.12 10.67 -4.73
C TYR A 184 12.29 11.27 -3.93
N TYR A 185 13.53 11.27 -4.45
CA TYR A 185 14.73 11.70 -3.69
C TYR A 185 14.62 13.12 -3.11
N PHE A 186 13.86 14.00 -3.77
CA PHE A 186 13.65 15.39 -3.34
C PHE A 186 12.72 15.52 -2.11
N MET A 187 11.99 14.47 -1.73
CA MET A 187 11.02 14.48 -0.63
C MET A 187 11.65 14.23 0.75
N GLY A 188 12.97 14.06 0.86
CA GLY A 188 13.62 13.84 2.15
C GLY A 188 13.38 12.43 2.71
N LEU A 189 13.77 11.43 1.91
CA LEU A 189 13.60 10.01 2.19
C LEU A 189 14.32 9.58 3.49
N GLY A 190 13.58 9.52 4.60
CA GLY A 190 14.09 9.19 5.93
C GLY A 190 13.57 7.88 6.51
N THR A 191 13.84 7.66 7.79
CA THR A 191 13.34 6.50 8.55
C THR A 191 11.89 6.71 9.01
N ALA A 192 11.27 5.67 9.56
CA ALA A 192 9.94 5.78 10.19
C ALA A 192 9.93 6.85 11.31
N LEU A 193 11.06 7.02 12.02
CA LEU A 193 11.23 8.06 13.03
C LEU A 193 11.19 9.47 12.42
N HIS A 194 11.80 9.69 11.25
CA HIS A 194 11.70 10.96 10.53
C HIS A 194 10.25 11.28 10.17
N LYS A 195 9.50 10.27 9.68
CA LYS A 195 8.10 10.44 9.32
C LYS A 195 7.24 10.76 10.54
N ALA A 196 7.46 10.09 11.67
CA ALA A 196 6.74 10.36 12.91
C ALA A 196 7.03 11.76 13.46
N ALA A 197 8.28 12.21 13.35
CA ALA A 197 8.71 13.54 13.73
C ALA A 197 8.14 14.64 12.83
N GLU A 198 8.09 14.42 11.50
CA GLU A 198 7.44 15.32 10.54
C GLU A 198 5.93 15.48 10.85
N LEU A 199 5.25 14.36 11.11
CA LEU A 199 3.80 14.32 11.36
C LEU A 199 3.39 14.75 12.78
N GLY A 200 4.35 15.03 13.68
CA GLY A 200 4.03 15.47 15.03
C GLY A 200 3.49 14.38 15.96
N LYS A 201 3.71 13.10 15.64
CA LYS A 201 3.18 11.96 16.43
C LYS A 201 4.09 11.61 17.60
N ALA A 202 4.01 12.38 18.69
CA ALA A 202 4.92 12.28 19.83
C ALA A 202 4.88 10.92 20.55
N ASP A 203 3.71 10.30 20.61
CA ASP A 203 3.51 8.93 21.12
C ASP A 203 4.23 7.88 20.25
N VAL A 204 4.15 8.01 18.93
CA VAL A 204 4.85 7.15 17.98
C VAL A 204 6.36 7.38 18.02
N VAL A 205 6.81 8.62 18.17
CA VAL A 205 8.24 8.94 18.37
C VAL A 205 8.78 8.27 19.63
N ARG A 206 8.08 8.41 20.78
CA ARG A 206 8.46 7.71 22.02
C ARG A 206 8.58 6.21 21.79
N TYR A 207 7.53 5.62 21.20
CA TYR A 207 7.49 4.19 20.94
C TYR A 207 8.68 3.73 20.07
N LEU A 208 8.95 4.40 18.94
CA LEU A 208 10.06 4.03 18.05
C LEU A 208 11.42 4.16 18.75
N VAL A 209 11.63 5.21 19.55
CA VAL A 209 12.85 5.37 20.35
C VAL A 209 12.99 4.25 21.39
N ASP A 210 11.91 3.89 22.07
CA ASP A 210 11.90 2.80 23.05
C ASP A 210 12.18 1.44 22.39
N GLN A 211 11.83 1.27 21.11
CA GLN A 211 12.18 0.09 20.30
C GLN A 211 13.62 0.13 19.74
N GLY A 212 14.40 1.18 20.04
CA GLY A 212 15.80 1.30 19.62
C GLY A 212 16.01 2.01 18.28
N ALA A 213 15.11 2.91 17.87
CA ALA A 213 15.31 3.70 16.67
C ALA A 213 16.53 4.61 16.82
N ASP A 214 17.41 4.62 15.81
CA ASP A 214 18.59 5.46 15.79
C ASP A 214 18.21 6.91 15.46
N VAL A 215 18.26 7.75 16.49
CA VAL A 215 17.96 9.19 16.40
C VAL A 215 19.02 9.99 15.63
N GLY A 216 20.21 9.40 15.42
CA GLY A 216 21.35 10.03 14.75
C GLY A 216 21.33 9.91 13.23
N ILE A 217 20.45 9.08 12.65
CA ILE A 217 20.32 8.93 11.20
C ILE A 217 19.92 10.27 10.58
N LYS A 218 20.60 10.63 9.49
CA LYS A 218 20.31 11.83 8.71
C LYS A 218 19.96 11.46 7.27
N VAL A 219 18.96 12.16 6.74
CA VAL A 219 18.60 12.05 5.31
C VAL A 219 19.64 12.74 4.43
N ALA A 220 19.50 12.60 3.11
CA ALA A 220 20.41 13.21 2.12
C ALA A 220 20.60 14.74 2.28
N THR A 221 19.63 15.44 2.86
CA THR A 221 19.72 16.88 3.18
C THR A 221 20.44 17.18 4.51
N ASN A 222 21.12 16.20 5.10
CA ASN A 222 21.82 16.27 6.39
C ASN A 222 20.90 16.68 7.57
N ARG A 223 19.60 16.35 7.47
CA ARG A 223 18.60 16.59 8.52
C ARG A 223 18.30 15.30 9.27
N SER A 224 18.27 15.39 10.59
CA SER A 224 17.82 14.34 11.51
C SER A 224 16.31 14.41 11.76
N ALA A 225 15.71 13.40 12.38
CA ALA A 225 14.31 13.42 12.79
C ALA A 225 13.97 14.64 13.69
N ARG A 226 14.91 15.04 14.56
CA ARG A 226 14.77 16.23 15.41
C ARG A 226 14.68 17.51 14.58
N ASP A 227 15.45 17.62 13.51
CA ASP A 227 15.41 18.79 12.62
C ASP A 227 14.07 18.88 11.88
N TRP A 228 13.48 17.75 11.48
CA TRP A 228 12.13 17.72 10.88
C TRP A 228 11.04 18.13 11.87
N ALA A 229 11.11 17.67 13.13
CA ALA A 229 10.21 18.14 14.17
C ALA A 229 10.33 19.64 14.41
N ALA A 230 11.56 20.18 14.45
CA ALA A 230 11.79 21.61 14.63
C ALA A 230 11.23 22.44 13.46
N LEU A 231 11.42 22.00 12.22
CA LEU A 231 10.90 22.68 11.03
C LEU A 231 9.37 22.72 10.97
N ASN A 232 8.72 21.72 11.55
CA ASN A 232 7.25 21.63 11.61
C ASN A 232 6.67 22.12 12.94
N ASN A 233 7.48 22.77 13.80
CA ASN A 233 7.09 23.34 15.10
C ASN A 233 6.58 22.30 16.14
N HIS A 234 7.04 21.06 16.06
CA HIS A 234 6.69 19.99 17.01
C HIS A 234 7.63 19.99 18.22
N GLN A 235 7.52 21.01 19.06
CA GLN A 235 8.45 21.28 20.16
C GLN A 235 8.60 20.11 21.16
N GLU A 236 7.51 19.42 21.49
CA GLU A 236 7.53 18.24 22.38
C GLU A 236 8.48 17.15 21.84
N ILE A 237 8.46 16.90 20.53
CA ILE A 237 9.32 15.90 19.88
C ILE A 237 10.77 16.37 19.84
N VAL A 238 11.01 17.66 19.65
CA VAL A 238 12.37 18.22 19.68
C VAL A 238 13.01 17.98 21.04
N GLU A 239 12.28 18.26 22.12
CA GLU A 239 12.76 18.07 23.50
C GLU A 239 12.99 16.60 23.82
N LEU A 240 12.06 15.73 23.41
CA LEU A 240 12.19 14.27 23.54
C LEU A 240 13.48 13.79 22.87
N LEU A 241 13.67 14.06 21.58
CA LEU A 241 14.83 13.57 20.82
C LEU A 241 16.14 14.17 21.35
N GLN A 242 16.14 15.44 21.75
CA GLN A 242 17.31 16.07 22.36
C GLN A 242 17.67 15.45 23.72
N SER A 243 16.69 14.97 24.48
CA SER A 243 16.94 14.27 25.75
C SER A 243 17.59 12.90 25.51
N VAL A 244 17.18 12.19 24.46
CA VAL A 244 17.72 10.89 24.05
C VAL A 244 19.17 11.05 23.57
N GLU A 245 19.43 11.99 22.67
CA GLU A 245 20.79 12.29 22.18
C GLU A 245 21.78 12.60 23.31
N ARG A 246 21.34 13.33 24.35
CA ARG A 246 22.18 13.67 25.51
C ARG A 246 22.53 12.44 26.35
N ARG A 247 21.62 11.49 26.50
CA ARG A 247 21.85 10.25 27.26
C ARG A 247 22.84 9.31 26.58
N HIS A 248 22.86 9.27 25.25
CA HIS A 248 23.79 8.41 24.49
C HIS A 248 25.21 8.96 24.36
N ARG A 249 25.45 10.22 24.73
CA ARG A 249 26.80 10.86 24.70
C ARG A 249 27.56 10.78 26.03
N LEU A 250 26.93 10.26 27.08
CA LEU A 250 27.53 10.02 28.41
C LEU A 250 27.87 8.53 28.55
#